data_AF-A0A7Z9VET7-F1
#
_entry.id   AF-A0A7Z9VET7-F1
#
_cell.length_a   1.000
_cell.length_b   1.000
_cell.length_c   1.000
_cell.angle_alpha   90.00
_cell.angle_beta   90.00
_cell.angle_gamma   90.00
#
_symmetry.space_group_name_H-M   'P 1'
#
loop_
_entity.id
_entity.type
_entity.pdbx_description
1 polymer ?
#
loop_
_entity_poly.entity_id
_entity_poly.type
_entity_poly.pdbx_seq_one_letter_code
_entity_poly.pdbx_strand_id
1 'polypeptide(L)'
;MAPPSSTTASSTTASSTTASSTTPSSPAPKTTVAKPAPAPAPAASPVTAVKKTELAATPQKAAPVPRSNSYLIQLAAARSSKGARNEWDRLKTKNKDLLGSLGLIVTKADLGPGKGIFYRLRAGPIANETAARTLCQQLTKRKIGCLIIKPPR
;
A
#
# COMPACT_ATOMS: atom_id res chain seq x y z
N MET A 1 46.81 26.58 -21.22
CA MET A 1 45.73 26.60 -22.22
C MET A 1 44.47 27.11 -21.53
N ALA A 2 43.93 28.25 -21.97
CA ALA A 2 42.74 28.91 -21.43
C ALA A 2 41.65 28.96 -22.54
N PRO A 3 40.45 29.52 -22.31
CA PRO A 3 39.18 28.87 -22.71
C PRO A 3 38.67 29.28 -24.10
N PRO A 4 37.38 28.98 -24.41
CA PRO A 4 36.45 30.10 -24.41
C PRO A 4 35.10 29.85 -23.72
N SER A 5 34.45 30.97 -23.34
CA SER A 5 33.10 31.06 -22.80
C SER A 5 32.13 31.63 -23.85
N SER A 6 30.88 31.14 -23.90
CA SER A 6 29.68 31.78 -24.47
C SER A 6 28.46 31.11 -23.81
N THR A 7 27.58 31.74 -23.03
CA THR A 7 26.72 32.93 -23.27
C THR A 7 25.71 32.71 -24.40
N THR A 8 24.43 32.59 -24.04
CA THR A 8 23.29 33.43 -24.52
C THR A 8 22.05 33.12 -23.65
N ALA A 9 21.20 34.12 -23.41
CA ALA A 9 20.04 34.08 -22.51
C ALA A 9 18.70 34.08 -23.27
N SER A 10 17.60 34.31 -22.52
CA SER A 10 16.23 34.67 -22.97
C SER A 10 15.23 33.52 -23.16
N SER A 11 13.92 33.69 -22.96
CA SER A 11 13.09 34.38 -21.93
C SER A 11 11.62 34.35 -22.37
N THR A 12 10.66 34.56 -21.45
CA THR A 12 9.24 34.90 -21.75
C THR A 12 8.44 33.69 -22.34
N THR A 13 7.17 33.43 -22.02
CA THR A 13 6.05 34.31 -21.65
C THR A 13 5.05 33.61 -20.70
N ALA A 14 4.22 34.38 -19.99
CA ALA A 14 3.24 33.94 -19.00
C ALA A 14 1.78 33.84 -19.54
N SER A 15 0.82 33.67 -18.62
CA SER A 15 -0.65 33.63 -18.82
C SER A 15 -1.19 32.30 -19.41
N SER A 16 -2.43 31.83 -19.22
CA SER A 16 -3.70 32.40 -18.69
C SER A 16 -4.64 31.23 -18.28
N THR A 17 -5.79 31.30 -17.58
CA THR A 17 -6.44 32.29 -16.67
C THR A 17 -7.75 31.65 -16.12
N THR A 18 -8.21 32.04 -14.91
CA THR A 18 -9.54 31.73 -14.25
C THR A 18 -9.87 30.25 -13.93
N ALA A 19 -10.45 29.82 -12.80
CA ALA A 19 -11.37 30.35 -11.78
C ALA A 19 -12.85 29.93 -11.92
N SER A 20 -13.38 29.35 -10.83
CA SER A 20 -14.77 29.34 -10.35
C SER A 20 -15.93 28.88 -11.25
N SER A 21 -16.59 27.81 -10.80
CA SER A 21 -18.07 27.73 -10.84
C SER A 21 -18.63 26.85 -9.72
N THR A 22 -19.09 27.53 -8.67
CA THR A 22 -20.02 27.04 -7.65
C THR A 22 -21.34 26.61 -8.30
N THR A 23 -22.02 25.58 -7.77
CA THR A 23 -23.48 25.58 -7.48
C THR A 23 -23.84 24.31 -6.69
N PRO A 24 -24.31 24.41 -5.42
CA PRO A 24 -25.02 23.34 -4.73
C PRO A 24 -26.54 23.50 -4.94
N SER A 25 -27.26 22.38 -5.11
CA SER A 25 -28.73 22.38 -5.01
C SER A 25 -29.27 21.14 -4.30
N SER A 26 -29.93 21.42 -3.18
CA SER A 26 -31.02 20.65 -2.55
C SER A 26 -32.17 20.38 -3.54
N PRO A 27 -33.21 19.54 -3.24
CA PRO A 27 -33.75 19.29 -1.90
C PRO A 27 -34.15 17.84 -1.56
N ALA A 28 -34.31 17.61 -0.25
CA ALA A 28 -35.15 16.53 0.27
C ALA A 28 -36.61 17.00 0.43
N PRO A 29 -37.60 16.10 0.30
CA PRO A 29 -38.88 16.24 0.99
C PRO A 29 -39.08 15.11 2.02
N LYS A 30 -39.56 15.49 3.20
CA LYS A 30 -40.11 14.58 4.23
C LYS A 30 -41.64 14.57 4.07
N THR A 31 -42.27 13.40 3.99
CA THR A 31 -43.67 13.16 4.40
C THR A 31 -43.87 11.64 4.52
N THR A 32 -44.01 11.07 5.73
CA THR A 32 -45.25 10.96 6.53
C THR A 32 -46.28 9.99 5.94
N VAL A 33 -46.41 8.81 6.54
CA VAL A 33 -47.70 8.22 7.01
C VAL A 33 -47.36 7.33 8.22
N ALA A 34 -48.21 7.31 9.24
CA ALA A 34 -48.12 6.42 10.41
C ALA A 34 -49.41 5.60 10.58
N LYS A 35 -49.34 4.54 11.41
CA LYS A 35 -50.46 3.80 12.06
C LYS A 35 -51.20 2.76 11.19
N PRO A 36 -51.77 1.66 11.76
CA PRO A 36 -51.50 0.92 13.01
C PRO A 36 -51.09 -0.57 12.80
N ALA A 37 -50.78 -1.27 13.90
CA ALA A 37 -50.57 -2.72 13.95
C ALA A 37 -51.85 -3.55 13.68
N PRO A 38 -51.74 -4.86 13.41
CA PRO A 38 -51.76 -5.82 14.53
C PRO A 38 -50.69 -6.92 14.46
N ALA A 39 -50.35 -7.48 15.63
CA ALA A 39 -49.53 -8.69 15.74
C ALA A 39 -50.33 -9.94 15.31
N PRO A 40 -49.65 -10.96 14.79
CA PRO A 40 -49.49 -12.17 15.60
C PRO A 40 -48.06 -12.76 15.55
N ALA A 41 -47.55 -13.15 16.71
CA ALA A 41 -46.56 -14.23 16.80
C ALA A 41 -47.32 -15.57 16.56
N PRO A 42 -46.71 -16.59 15.92
CA PRO A 42 -45.76 -17.43 16.66
C PRO A 42 -44.64 -18.05 15.78
N ALA A 43 -44.03 -19.10 16.33
CA ALA A 43 -43.13 -20.06 15.69
C ALA A 43 -41.69 -19.61 15.44
N ALA A 44 -40.82 -19.99 16.38
CA ALA A 44 -39.39 -20.04 16.19
C ALA A 44 -39.03 -20.87 14.93
N SER A 45 -38.13 -20.33 14.13
CA SER A 45 -37.30 -21.10 13.21
C SER A 45 -35.86 -20.65 13.43
N PRO A 46 -34.90 -21.56 13.64
CA PRO A 46 -33.51 -21.19 13.89
C PRO A 46 -32.94 -20.54 12.65
N VAL A 47 -32.83 -19.20 12.66
CA VAL A 47 -32.08 -18.47 11.64
C VAL A 47 -30.63 -18.88 11.77
N THR A 48 -30.22 -19.84 10.93
CA THR A 48 -28.82 -20.19 10.71
C THR A 48 -28.08 -18.91 10.42
N ALA A 49 -27.31 -18.43 11.41
CA ALA A 49 -26.55 -17.21 11.32
C ALA A 49 -25.36 -17.45 10.39
N VAL A 50 -25.63 -17.55 9.09
CA VAL A 50 -24.66 -17.34 8.03
C VAL A 50 -24.30 -15.87 8.11
N LYS A 51 -23.41 -15.57 9.06
CA LYS A 51 -22.71 -14.32 9.18
C LYS A 51 -21.81 -14.23 7.96
N LYS A 52 -22.44 -13.83 6.85
CA LYS A 52 -21.79 -13.33 5.65
C LYS A 52 -20.99 -12.14 6.14
N THR A 53 -19.74 -12.42 6.52
CA THR A 53 -18.73 -11.41 6.81
C THR A 53 -18.54 -10.67 5.51
N GLU A 54 -19.37 -9.66 5.33
CA GLU A 54 -19.14 -8.57 4.42
C GLU A 54 -17.74 -8.10 4.73
N LEU A 55 -16.82 -8.43 3.82
CA LEU A 55 -15.40 -8.12 3.98
C LEU A 55 -15.24 -6.63 3.69
N ALA A 56 -15.75 -5.82 4.62
CA ALA A 56 -15.62 -4.39 4.63
C ALA A 56 -14.15 -4.09 4.36
N ALA A 57 -13.91 -3.34 3.28
CA ALA A 57 -12.57 -2.97 2.84
C ALA A 57 -12.00 -1.92 3.77
N THR A 58 -11.77 -2.29 5.04
CA THR A 58 -11.09 -1.47 6.03
C THR A 58 -9.75 -1.09 5.42
N PRO A 59 -9.45 0.21 5.24
CA PRO A 59 -8.13 0.61 4.79
C PRO A 59 -7.15 0.07 5.82
N GLN A 60 -6.32 -0.89 5.39
CA GLN A 60 -5.45 -1.64 6.29
C GLN A 60 -4.43 -0.67 6.90
N LYS A 61 -4.80 -0.12 8.06
CA LYS A 61 -3.99 0.71 8.94
C LYS A 61 -2.62 0.05 8.97
N ALA A 62 -1.62 0.74 8.42
CA ALA A 62 -0.29 0.17 8.29
C ALA A 62 0.13 -0.29 9.69
N ALA A 63 0.24 -1.61 9.87
CA ALA A 63 0.57 -2.17 11.17
C ALA A 63 1.89 -1.50 11.61
N PRO A 64 2.00 -1.03 12.87
CA PRO A 64 3.26 -0.51 13.37
C PRO A 64 4.33 -1.54 13.05
N VAL A 65 5.31 -1.16 12.23
CA VAL A 65 6.35 -2.09 11.80
C VAL A 65 7.01 -2.54 13.10
N PRO A 66 6.92 -3.82 13.51
CA PRO A 66 7.48 -4.22 14.77
C PRO A 66 8.96 -3.85 14.73
N ARG A 67 9.47 -3.22 15.80
CA ARG A 67 10.90 -3.00 16.01
C ARG A 67 11.51 -4.36 16.36
N SER A 68 11.50 -5.25 15.38
CA SER A 68 12.07 -6.57 15.45
C SER A 68 13.58 -6.39 15.43
N ASN A 69 14.28 -6.97 16.41
CA ASN A 69 15.74 -7.12 16.39
C ASN A 69 16.16 -8.20 15.36
N SER A 70 15.44 -8.27 14.24
CA SER A 70 15.52 -9.28 13.21
C SER A 70 15.80 -8.59 11.88
N TYR A 71 16.58 -9.24 11.03
CA TYR A 71 16.85 -8.79 9.68
C TYR A 71 15.58 -8.88 8.84
N LEU A 72 15.45 -7.94 7.91
CA LEU A 72 14.42 -7.96 6.86
C LEU A 72 15.12 -7.91 5.51
N ILE A 73 14.48 -8.39 4.45
CA ILE A 73 14.93 -8.16 3.07
C ILE A 73 13.91 -7.29 2.34
N GLN A 74 14.35 -6.19 1.74
CA GLN A 74 13.53 -5.38 0.87
C GLN A 74 13.62 -5.94 -0.56
N LEU A 75 12.50 -6.36 -1.14
CA LEU A 75 12.45 -6.98 -2.47
C LEU A 75 12.20 -5.95 -3.58
N ALA A 76 11.29 -5.01 -3.35
CA ALA A 76 10.94 -3.98 -4.33
C ALA A 76 10.41 -2.72 -3.63
N ALA A 77 10.12 -1.69 -4.42
CA ALA A 77 9.31 -0.55 -4.00
C ALA A 77 8.41 -0.10 -5.16
N ALA A 78 7.13 0.17 -4.87
CA ALA A 78 6.16 0.64 -5.86
C ALA A 78 5.57 2.00 -5.45
N ARG A 79 5.11 2.81 -6.41
CA ARG A 79 4.44 4.10 -6.12
C ARG A 79 3.01 3.95 -5.55
N SER A 80 2.46 2.74 -5.57
CA SER A 80 1.12 2.43 -5.05
C SER A 80 1.12 1.19 -4.16
N SER A 81 0.31 1.21 -3.10
CA SER A 81 0.13 0.10 -2.16
C SER A 81 -0.42 -1.15 -2.83
N LYS A 82 -1.32 -1.00 -3.82
CA LYS A 82 -1.86 -2.14 -4.59
C LYS A 82 -0.81 -2.73 -5.53
N GLY A 83 0.01 -1.89 -6.17
CA GLY A 83 1.16 -2.35 -6.98
C GLY A 83 2.17 -3.14 -6.13
N ALA A 84 2.45 -2.67 -4.91
CA ALA A 84 3.32 -3.38 -3.97
C ALA A 84 2.76 -4.75 -3.56
N ARG A 85 1.46 -4.86 -3.29
CA ARG A 85 0.82 -6.15 -2.96
C ARG A 85 0.80 -7.11 -4.14
N ASN A 86 0.54 -6.61 -5.35
CA ASN A 86 0.46 -7.43 -6.55
C ASN A 86 1.82 -8.02 -6.93
N GLU A 87 2.89 -7.22 -6.83
CA GLU A 87 4.25 -7.73 -7.07
C GLU A 87 4.72 -8.66 -5.94
N TRP A 88 4.32 -8.44 -4.68
CA TRP A 88 4.55 -9.44 -3.63
C TRP A 88 3.91 -10.78 -3.97
N ASP A 89 2.64 -10.80 -4.37
CA ASP A 89 1.96 -12.06 -4.69
C ASP A 89 2.65 -12.81 -5.84
N ARG A 90 2.97 -12.09 -6.92
CA ARG A 90 3.74 -12.61 -8.06
C ARG A 90 5.11 -13.16 -7.66
N LEU A 91 5.83 -12.47 -6.76
CA LEU A 91 7.12 -12.94 -6.23
C LEU A 91 6.95 -14.16 -5.31
N LYS A 92 5.98 -14.13 -4.40
CA LYS A 92 5.68 -15.22 -3.46
C LYS A 92 5.27 -16.49 -4.19
N THR A 93 4.35 -16.39 -5.15
CA THR A 93 3.86 -17.52 -5.95
C THR A 93 4.97 -18.17 -6.79
N LYS A 94 5.95 -17.39 -7.27
CA LYS A 94 7.10 -17.91 -8.03
C LYS A 94 8.25 -18.46 -7.20
N ASN A 95 8.30 -18.15 -5.90
CA ASN A 95 9.41 -18.51 -5.00
C ASN A 95 8.84 -18.95 -3.64
N LYS A 96 7.84 -19.85 -3.63
CA LYS A 96 7.15 -20.29 -2.40
C LYS A 96 8.12 -21.00 -1.45
N ASP A 97 9.10 -21.69 -2.02
CA ASP A 97 10.31 -22.23 -1.38
C ASP A 97 11.11 -21.20 -0.55
N LEU A 98 11.24 -19.94 -1.00
CA LEU A 98 12.05 -18.91 -0.32
C LEU A 98 11.22 -17.87 0.46
N LEU A 99 10.03 -17.54 -0.05
CA LEU A 99 9.16 -16.46 0.45
C LEU A 99 7.85 -16.99 1.06
N GLY A 100 7.58 -18.30 0.97
CA GLY A 100 6.37 -18.94 1.51
C GLY A 100 6.22 -18.72 3.01
N SER A 101 7.31 -18.99 3.74
CA SER A 101 7.44 -18.88 5.20
C SER A 101 7.67 -17.46 5.71
N LEU A 102 7.83 -16.46 4.83
CA LEU A 102 8.07 -15.06 5.21
C LEU A 102 6.78 -14.24 5.11
N GLY A 103 6.59 -13.30 6.04
CA GLY A 103 5.51 -12.34 6.01
C GLY A 103 5.80 -11.16 5.07
N LEU A 104 4.77 -10.64 4.40
CA LEU A 104 4.85 -9.35 3.71
C LEU A 104 4.74 -8.22 4.73
N ILE A 105 5.73 -7.34 4.72
CA ILE A 105 5.77 -6.08 5.46
C ILE A 105 5.82 -4.95 4.43
N VAL A 106 4.70 -4.25 4.21
CA VAL A 106 4.68 -3.06 3.35
C VAL A 106 4.98 -1.82 4.19
N THR A 107 6.10 -1.16 3.93
CA THR A 107 6.48 0.09 4.61
C THR A 107 6.29 1.28 3.68
N LYS A 108 5.45 2.25 4.06
CA LYS A 108 5.38 3.56 3.40
C LYS A 108 6.67 4.32 3.68
N ALA A 109 7.33 4.79 2.64
CA ALA A 109 8.51 5.63 2.70
C ALA A 109 8.28 6.85 1.81
N ASP A 110 8.26 8.03 2.41
CA ASP A 110 8.28 9.27 1.65
C ASP A 110 9.71 9.53 1.13
N LEU A 111 9.84 9.93 -0.14
CA LEU A 111 11.13 10.26 -0.76
C LEU A 111 11.28 11.76 -1.05
N GLY A 112 10.46 12.61 -0.43
CA GLY A 112 10.46 14.06 -0.60
C GLY A 112 9.71 14.54 -1.85
N PRO A 113 9.56 15.87 -2.00
CA PRO A 113 8.60 16.49 -2.92
C PRO A 113 8.82 16.16 -4.41
N GLY A 114 10.06 15.88 -4.83
CA GLY A 114 10.36 15.52 -6.23
C GLY A 114 10.12 14.05 -6.60
N LYS A 115 9.90 13.16 -5.63
CA LYS A 115 9.69 11.71 -5.87
C LYS A 115 8.35 11.20 -5.34
N GLY A 116 7.90 11.77 -4.22
CA GLY A 116 6.65 11.42 -3.54
C GLY A 116 6.75 10.13 -2.71
N ILE A 117 5.58 9.57 -2.42
CA ILE A 117 5.42 8.40 -1.56
C ILE A 117 5.72 7.11 -2.33
N PHE A 118 6.52 6.23 -1.72
CA PHE A 118 6.75 4.86 -2.16
C PHE A 118 6.33 3.84 -1.10
N TYR A 119 5.90 2.68 -1.56
CA TYR A 119 5.54 1.53 -0.74
C TYR A 119 6.61 0.46 -0.95
N ARG A 120 7.49 0.30 0.04
CA ARG A 120 8.58 -0.68 0.04
C ARG A 120 8.05 -2.05 0.47
N LEU A 121 8.30 -3.07 -0.34
CA LEU A 121 7.97 -4.47 -0.03
C LEU A 121 9.13 -5.06 0.76
N ARG A 122 8.90 -5.48 1.99
CA ARG A 122 9.87 -6.19 2.82
C ARG A 122 9.35 -7.59 3.16
N ALA A 123 10.26 -8.54 3.28
CA ALA A 123 10.00 -9.90 3.72
C ALA A 123 10.78 -10.19 5.00
N GLY A 124 10.15 -10.92 5.93
CA GLY A 124 10.75 -11.35 7.20
C GLY A 124 9.68 -11.65 8.25
N PRO A 125 10.05 -11.71 9.54
CA PRO A 125 11.40 -11.50 10.12
C PRO A 125 12.39 -12.61 9.76
N ILE A 126 13.68 -12.30 9.78
CA ILE A 126 14.80 -13.24 9.58
C ILE A 126 15.76 -13.10 10.77
N ALA A 127 16.10 -14.19 11.46
CA ALA A 127 16.94 -14.11 12.66
C ALA A 127 18.39 -13.66 12.37
N ASN A 128 19.01 -14.21 11.32
CA ASN A 128 20.46 -14.09 11.08
C ASN A 128 20.81 -13.34 9.79
N GLU A 129 21.89 -12.55 9.81
CA GLU A 129 22.39 -11.85 8.62
C GLU A 129 22.77 -12.84 7.49
N THR A 130 23.41 -13.96 7.85
CA THR A 130 23.80 -15.01 6.90
C THR A 130 22.57 -15.59 6.19
N ALA A 131 21.47 -15.84 6.91
CA ALA A 131 20.23 -16.34 6.31
C ALA A 131 19.61 -15.30 5.37
N ALA A 132 19.58 -14.03 5.77
CA ALA A 132 19.13 -12.94 4.92
C ALA A 132 20.00 -12.82 3.65
N ARG A 133 21.33 -12.96 3.76
CA ARG A 133 22.27 -12.91 2.64
C ARG A 133 22.11 -14.10 1.69
N THR A 134 21.91 -15.32 2.20
CA THR A 134 21.65 -16.51 1.38
C THR A 134 20.34 -16.38 0.60
N LEU A 135 19.24 -15.97 1.26
CA LEU A 135 17.97 -15.67 0.59
C LEU A 135 18.16 -14.61 -0.50
N CYS A 136 18.91 -13.54 -0.21
CA CYS A 136 19.20 -12.47 -1.16
C CYS A 136 19.96 -12.99 -2.40
N GLN A 137 20.96 -13.85 -2.21
CA GLN A 137 21.71 -14.48 -3.31
C GLN A 137 20.81 -15.39 -4.16
N GLN A 138 19.94 -16.17 -3.55
CA GLN A 138 19.00 -17.04 -4.27
C GLN A 138 17.97 -16.22 -5.08
N LEU A 139 17.46 -15.11 -4.52
CA LEU A 139 16.52 -14.21 -5.21
C LEU A 139 17.20 -13.44 -6.36
N THR A 140 18.43 -12.95 -6.18
CA THR A 140 19.19 -12.28 -7.24
C THR A 140 19.46 -13.22 -8.43
N LYS A 141 19.72 -14.52 -8.19
CA LYS A 141 19.81 -15.54 -9.26
C LYS A 141 18.52 -15.69 -10.07
N ARG A 142 17.35 -15.37 -9.49
CA ARG A 142 16.04 -15.32 -10.15
C ARG A 142 15.73 -13.96 -10.81
N LYS A 143 16.72 -13.06 -10.88
CA LYS A 143 16.58 -11.64 -11.30
C LYS A 143 15.62 -10.82 -10.43
N ILE A 144 15.46 -11.19 -9.17
CA ILE A 144 14.64 -10.46 -8.19
C ILE A 144 15.57 -9.52 -7.41
N GLY A 145 15.21 -8.25 -7.33
CA GLY A 145 15.92 -7.29 -6.48
C GLY A 145 15.85 -7.72 -5.01
N CYS A 146 16.97 -7.62 -4.30
CA CYS A 146 16.99 -7.85 -2.87
C CYS A 146 18.01 -6.93 -2.19
N LEU A 147 17.60 -6.32 -1.08
CA LEU A 147 18.43 -5.45 -0.25
C LEU A 147 18.21 -5.78 1.23
N ILE A 148 19.26 -6.17 1.93
CA ILE A 148 19.20 -6.54 3.34
C ILE A 148 19.02 -5.27 4.20
N ILE A 149 17.98 -5.26 5.02
CA ILE A 149 17.70 -4.24 6.03
C ILE A 149 18.14 -4.80 7.37
N LYS A 150 19.16 -4.19 7.97
CA LYS A 150 19.57 -4.47 9.35
C LYS A 150 18.51 -3.96 10.34
N PRO A 151 18.27 -4.64 11.47
CA PRO A 151 17.44 -4.08 12.53
C PRO A 151 18.05 -2.76 13.06
N PRO A 152 17.22 -1.82 13.55
CA PRO A 152 17.75 -0.66 14.27
C PRO A 152 18.50 -1.15 15.52
N ARG A 153 19.69 -0.57 15.76
CA ARG A 153 20.40 -0.68 17.03
C ARG A 153 19.89 0.37 18.01
#